data_AF-A0A397BZA6-F1
#
_entry.id   AF-A0A397BZA6-F1
#
_cell.length_a   1.000
_cell.length_b   1.000
_cell.length_c   1.000
_cell.angle_alpha   90.00
_cell.angle_beta   90.00
_cell.angle_gamma   90.00
#
_symmetry.space_group_name_H-M   'P 1'
#
loop_
_entity.id
_entity.type
_entity.pdbx_description
1 polymer ?
#
loop_
_entity_poly.entity_id
_entity_poly.type
_entity_poly.pdbx_seq_one_letter_code
_entity_poly.pdbx_strand_id
1 'polypeptide(L)'
;MNPSAQLSAAYQNLFPVLLTPALWDRISTVPAIVKLLESYLRKAPATMQTHTTGVLGVFQKLLSNRTTETQAFALLRPFLIYVPLAAYQPLLPELVKILMMRLQSRLSGRNASIYSKEMIVTLSIFVAKHGAATLVNAVESVQPGMMKMLLNPIWVDNAVKAKGPHERKAALVGLTLLVTDTFVGKDAELLDKIFPAISKLLDVKEDTSTTVHKTEDEILIDLEET
;
A
#
# COMPACT_ATOMS: atom_id res chain seq x y z
N MET A 1 -18.05 18.43 -5.60
CA MET A 1 -18.03 17.62 -4.35
C MET A 1 -19.44 17.63 -3.79
N ASN A 2 -20.14 16.50 -3.79
CA ASN A 2 -21.54 16.45 -3.35
C ASN A 2 -21.61 16.29 -1.81
N PRO A 3 -22.20 17.23 -1.04
CA PRO A 3 -22.10 17.28 0.43
C PRO A 3 -22.93 16.24 1.23
N SER A 4 -23.41 15.14 0.64
CA SER A 4 -24.43 14.30 1.30
C SER A 4 -24.40 12.81 0.95
N ALA A 5 -23.23 12.16 0.94
CA ALA A 5 -23.16 10.69 0.79
C ALA A 5 -23.06 9.99 2.15
N GLN A 6 -23.97 10.28 3.08
CA GLN A 6 -24.16 9.39 4.22
C GLN A 6 -24.53 8.01 3.69
N LEU A 7 -23.79 7.01 4.15
CA LEU A 7 -24.00 5.64 3.72
C LEU A 7 -25.41 5.19 4.12
N SER A 8 -26.12 4.45 3.26
CA SER A 8 -27.46 3.96 3.63
C SER A 8 -27.39 3.08 4.89
N ALA A 9 -28.46 3.05 5.68
CA ALA A 9 -28.51 2.24 6.91
C ALA A 9 -28.19 0.75 6.63
N ALA A 10 -28.61 0.23 5.48
CA ALA A 10 -28.30 -1.12 5.04
C ALA A 10 -26.79 -1.36 4.90
N TYR A 11 -26.06 -0.43 4.26
CA TYR A 11 -24.61 -0.55 4.13
C TYR A 11 -23.88 -0.31 5.47
N GLN A 12 -24.38 0.59 6.32
CA GLN A 12 -23.82 0.77 7.66
C GLN A 12 -23.92 -0.52 8.49
N ASN A 13 -25.07 -1.20 8.43
CA ASN A 13 -25.30 -2.46 9.14
C ASN A 13 -24.55 -3.65 8.53
N LEU A 14 -24.31 -3.63 7.21
CA LEU A 14 -23.55 -4.68 6.53
C LEU A 14 -22.06 -4.63 6.91
N PHE A 15 -21.51 -3.45 7.18
CA PHE A 15 -20.07 -3.28 7.33
C PHE A 15 -19.45 -4.13 8.46
N PRO A 16 -19.98 -4.17 9.69
CA PRO A 16 -19.44 -5.06 10.73
C PRO A 16 -19.44 -6.54 10.32
N VAL A 17 -20.43 -6.98 9.54
CA VAL A 17 -20.51 -8.36 9.02
C VAL A 17 -19.35 -8.64 8.05
N LEU A 18 -18.93 -7.66 7.25
CA LEU A 18 -17.79 -7.79 6.34
C LEU A 18 -16.46 -8.01 7.06
N LEU A 19 -16.37 -7.62 8.34
CA LEU A 19 -15.16 -7.79 9.15
C LEU A 19 -15.12 -9.14 9.88
N THR A 20 -16.19 -9.94 9.81
CA THR A 20 -16.24 -11.24 10.47
C THR A 20 -15.31 -12.24 9.79
N PRO A 21 -14.52 -13.04 10.53
CA PRO A 21 -13.55 -13.95 9.93
C PRO A 21 -14.17 -14.95 8.94
N ALA A 22 -15.40 -15.44 9.19
CA ALA A 22 -16.06 -16.44 8.36
C ALA A 22 -16.24 -16.01 6.89
N LEU A 23 -16.40 -14.72 6.64
CA LEU A 23 -16.57 -14.20 5.28
C LEU A 23 -15.30 -14.30 4.42
N TRP A 24 -14.14 -14.47 5.07
CA TRP A 24 -12.82 -14.49 4.45
C TRP A 24 -12.25 -15.90 4.25
N ASP A 25 -13.02 -16.96 4.56
CA ASP A 25 -12.57 -18.34 4.39
C ASP A 25 -12.61 -18.78 2.92
N ARG A 26 -13.55 -18.23 2.15
CA ARG A 26 -13.70 -18.55 0.72
C ARG A 26 -12.82 -17.63 -0.14
N ILE A 27 -11.67 -18.14 -0.58
CA ILE A 27 -10.68 -17.36 -1.36
C ILE A 27 -11.30 -16.73 -2.62
N SER A 28 -12.25 -17.40 -3.29
CA SER A 28 -12.86 -16.88 -4.52
C SER A 28 -13.71 -15.62 -4.31
N THR A 29 -14.19 -15.34 -3.11
CA THR A 29 -14.99 -14.13 -2.80
C THR A 29 -14.12 -12.97 -2.32
N VAL A 30 -12.88 -13.23 -1.91
CA VAL A 30 -11.96 -12.23 -1.34
C VAL A 30 -11.80 -10.99 -2.23
N PRO A 31 -11.55 -11.08 -3.54
CA PRO A 31 -11.34 -9.89 -4.37
C PRO A 31 -12.56 -8.95 -4.38
N ALA A 32 -13.77 -9.50 -4.43
CA ALA A 32 -15.01 -8.73 -4.45
C ALA A 32 -15.24 -8.02 -3.11
N ILE A 33 -15.01 -8.72 -1.99
CA ILE A 33 -15.18 -8.14 -0.65
C ILE A 33 -14.14 -7.05 -0.39
N VAL A 34 -12.88 -7.25 -0.82
CA VAL A 34 -11.86 -6.20 -0.72
C VAL A 34 -12.29 -4.97 -1.52
N LYS A 35 -12.75 -5.10 -2.77
CA LYS A 35 -13.23 -3.95 -3.56
C LYS A 35 -14.40 -3.21 -2.91
N LEU A 36 -15.28 -3.96 -2.24
CA LEU A 36 -16.34 -3.37 -1.45
C LEU A 36 -15.76 -2.56 -0.28
N LEU A 37 -14.86 -3.14 0.53
CA LEU A 37 -14.20 -2.42 1.63
C LEU A 37 -13.41 -1.18 1.16
N GLU A 38 -12.71 -1.25 0.02
CA GLU A 38 -12.05 -0.08 -0.58
C GLU A 38 -13.05 1.06 -0.84
N SER A 39 -14.26 0.71 -1.29
CA SER A 39 -15.34 1.67 -1.55
C SER A 39 -15.90 2.27 -0.26
N TYR A 40 -16.03 1.48 0.81
CA TYR A 40 -16.38 1.99 2.15
C TYR A 40 -15.32 2.97 2.67
N LEU A 41 -14.03 2.63 2.56
CA LEU A 41 -12.91 3.47 2.99
C LEU A 41 -12.91 4.83 2.28
N ARG A 42 -13.23 4.84 0.98
CA ARG A 42 -13.31 6.08 0.19
C ARG A 42 -14.54 6.92 0.48
N LYS A 43 -15.71 6.29 0.68
CA LYS A 43 -17.00 7.01 0.83
C LYS A 43 -17.33 7.41 2.26
N ALA A 44 -16.93 6.63 3.26
CA ALA A 44 -17.32 6.81 4.65
C ALA A 44 -16.15 6.61 5.62
N PRO A 45 -15.05 7.39 5.51
CA PRO A 45 -13.85 7.20 6.34
C PRO A 45 -14.12 7.36 7.85
N ALA A 46 -15.12 8.16 8.24
CA ALA A 46 -15.51 8.34 9.65
C ALA A 46 -16.02 7.04 10.28
N THR A 47 -16.88 6.29 9.57
CA THR A 47 -17.35 4.97 10.01
C THR A 47 -16.20 3.97 10.12
N MET A 48 -15.13 4.14 9.33
CA MET A 48 -13.99 3.22 9.34
C MET A 48 -13.09 3.43 10.54
N GLN A 49 -13.01 4.67 11.06
CA GLN A 49 -12.21 4.99 12.25
C GLN A 49 -12.63 4.13 13.44
N THR A 50 -13.94 3.94 13.65
CA THR A 50 -14.49 3.12 14.75
C THR A 50 -14.24 1.62 14.57
N HIS A 51 -13.82 1.19 13.38
CA HIS A 51 -13.58 -0.22 13.04
C HIS A 51 -12.14 -0.51 12.62
N THR A 52 -11.21 0.40 12.95
CA THR A 52 -9.79 0.31 12.62
C THR A 52 -9.19 -1.07 12.94
N THR A 53 -9.42 -1.58 14.14
CA THR A 53 -8.89 -2.88 14.59
C THR A 53 -9.45 -4.04 13.78
N GLY A 54 -10.75 -4.02 13.46
CA GLY A 54 -11.39 -5.05 12.64
C GLY A 54 -10.86 -5.07 11.21
N VAL A 55 -10.67 -3.91 10.58
CA VAL A 55 -10.07 -3.82 9.24
C VAL A 55 -8.63 -4.31 9.24
N LEU A 56 -7.84 -3.95 10.25
CA LEU A 56 -6.47 -4.46 10.39
C LEU A 56 -6.44 -5.96 10.68
N GLY A 57 -7.41 -6.51 11.42
CA GLY A 57 -7.55 -7.95 11.62
C GLY A 57 -7.85 -8.70 10.31
N VAL A 58 -8.72 -8.15 9.46
CA VAL A 58 -8.95 -8.67 8.10
C VAL A 58 -7.67 -8.61 7.28
N PHE A 59 -6.97 -7.48 7.29
CA PHE A 59 -5.67 -7.34 6.63
C PHE A 59 -4.69 -8.43 7.07
N GLN A 60 -4.54 -8.67 8.37
CA GLN A 60 -3.67 -9.71 8.93
C GLN A 60 -4.08 -11.11 8.45
N LYS A 61 -5.39 -11.41 8.44
CA LYS A 61 -5.92 -12.67 7.92
C LYS A 61 -5.54 -12.87 6.45
N LEU A 62 -5.75 -11.85 5.60
CA LEU A 62 -5.39 -11.91 4.19
C LEU A 62 -3.87 -12.03 3.99
N LEU A 63 -3.07 -11.33 4.80
CA LEU A 63 -1.62 -11.37 4.71
C LEU A 63 -1.04 -12.74 5.08
N SER A 64 -1.71 -13.47 5.97
CA SER A 64 -1.26 -14.79 6.43
C SER A 64 -1.21 -15.83 5.31
N ASN A 65 -2.06 -15.70 4.28
CA ASN A 65 -2.15 -16.62 3.16
C ASN A 65 -1.55 -16.01 1.88
N ARG A 66 -0.59 -16.74 1.27
CA ARG A 66 0.11 -16.34 0.04
C ARG A 66 -0.82 -15.97 -1.11
N THR A 67 -1.95 -16.66 -1.25
CA THR A 67 -2.88 -16.45 -2.36
C THR A 67 -3.67 -15.13 -2.25
N THR A 68 -3.73 -14.55 -1.05
CA THR A 68 -4.51 -13.35 -0.74
C THR A 68 -3.65 -12.14 -0.37
N GLU A 69 -2.32 -12.23 -0.46
CA GLU A 69 -1.41 -11.13 -0.10
C GLU A 69 -1.63 -9.88 -0.94
N THR A 70 -1.85 -10.02 -2.24
CA THR A 70 -2.14 -8.88 -3.12
C THR A 70 -3.38 -8.12 -2.65
N GLN A 71 -4.40 -8.85 -2.21
CA GLN A 71 -5.66 -8.34 -1.70
C GLN A 71 -5.48 -7.70 -0.32
N ALA A 72 -4.56 -8.22 0.51
CA ALA A 72 -4.17 -7.58 1.76
C ALA A 72 -3.59 -6.17 1.50
N PHE A 73 -2.67 -6.03 0.55
CA PHE A 73 -2.14 -4.71 0.18
C PHE A 73 -3.15 -3.81 -0.53
N ALA A 74 -4.04 -4.37 -1.33
CA ALA A 74 -5.15 -3.64 -1.95
C ALA A 74 -6.12 -3.05 -0.92
N LEU A 75 -6.34 -3.75 0.21
CA LEU A 75 -7.09 -3.22 1.36
C LEU A 75 -6.29 -2.19 2.16
N LEU A 76 -5.00 -2.47 2.43
CA LEU A 76 -4.17 -1.65 3.31
C LEU A 76 -3.92 -0.25 2.72
N ARG A 77 -3.69 -0.12 1.41
CA ARG A 77 -3.43 1.18 0.77
C ARG A 77 -4.54 2.22 0.99
N PRO A 78 -5.80 1.98 0.60
CA PRO A 78 -6.88 2.93 0.86
C PRO A 78 -7.12 3.13 2.35
N PHE A 79 -6.90 2.11 3.19
CA PHE A 79 -6.96 2.28 4.65
C PHE A 79 -5.98 3.36 5.11
N LEU A 80 -4.70 3.27 4.71
CA LEU A 80 -3.68 4.25 5.07
C LEU A 80 -3.93 5.64 4.45
N ILE A 81 -4.65 5.73 3.33
CA ILE A 81 -4.94 7.01 2.66
C ILE A 81 -6.13 7.72 3.30
N TYR A 82 -7.21 7.00 3.58
CA TYR A 82 -8.50 7.59 3.95
C TYR A 82 -8.79 7.59 5.45
N VAL A 83 -8.23 6.65 6.21
CA VAL A 83 -8.36 6.66 7.67
C VAL A 83 -7.33 7.66 8.23
N PRO A 84 -7.71 8.60 9.11
CA PRO A 84 -6.76 9.51 9.74
C PRO A 84 -5.73 8.76 10.58
N LEU A 85 -4.46 9.21 10.50
CA LEU A 85 -3.34 8.60 11.23
C LEU A 85 -3.64 8.44 12.72
N ALA A 86 -4.27 9.42 13.36
CA ALA A 86 -4.62 9.39 14.78
C ALA A 86 -5.41 8.14 15.20
N ALA A 87 -6.22 7.56 14.30
CA ALA A 87 -7.03 6.38 14.61
C ALA A 87 -6.21 5.08 14.70
N TYR A 88 -5.05 5.00 14.03
CA TYR A 88 -4.23 3.79 13.97
C TYR A 88 -2.76 4.00 14.32
N GLN A 89 -2.34 5.22 14.63
CA GLN A 89 -0.96 5.54 15.04
C GLN A 89 -0.46 4.68 16.21
N PRO A 90 -1.25 4.39 17.26
CA PRO A 90 -0.83 3.48 18.33
C PRO A 90 -0.58 2.05 17.85
N LEU A 91 -1.22 1.64 16.76
CA LEU A 91 -1.10 0.31 16.16
C LEU A 91 -0.01 0.23 15.08
N LEU A 92 0.58 1.37 14.71
CA LEU A 92 1.55 1.46 13.62
C LEU A 92 2.81 0.59 13.87
N PRO A 93 3.40 0.54 15.08
CA PRO A 93 4.53 -0.35 15.35
C PRO A 93 4.18 -1.83 15.13
N GLU A 94 2.99 -2.26 15.58
CA GLU A 94 2.54 -3.64 15.39
C GLU A 94 2.26 -3.94 13.91
N LEU A 95 1.66 -3.00 13.17
CA LEU A 95 1.47 -3.12 11.73
C LEU A 95 2.82 -3.27 10.99
N VAL A 96 3.81 -2.47 11.35
CA VAL A 96 5.18 -2.56 10.80
C VAL A 96 5.78 -3.92 11.13
N LYS A 97 5.73 -4.36 12.39
CA LYS A 97 6.24 -5.66 12.82
C LYS A 97 5.65 -6.80 12.00
N ILE A 98 4.33 -6.79 11.78
CA ILE A 98 3.64 -7.82 10.97
C ILE A 98 4.12 -7.82 9.52
N LEU A 99 4.26 -6.64 8.90
CA LEU A 99 4.79 -6.50 7.55
C LEU A 99 6.22 -7.06 7.43
N MET A 100 7.05 -6.79 8.43
CA MET A 100 8.45 -7.22 8.47
C MET A 100 8.60 -8.72 8.75
N MET A 101 7.82 -9.27 9.69
CA MET A 101 7.78 -10.72 9.93
C MET A 101 7.36 -11.47 8.67
N ARG A 102 6.34 -10.95 7.96
CA ARG A 102 5.92 -11.54 6.70
C ARG A 102 6.99 -11.38 5.63
N LEU A 103 7.64 -10.23 5.52
CA LEU A 103 8.78 -10.04 4.61
C LEU A 103 9.85 -11.11 4.82
N GLN A 104 10.29 -11.34 6.06
CA GLN A 104 11.32 -12.33 6.39
C GLN A 104 10.93 -13.73 5.92
N SER A 105 9.67 -14.13 6.13
CA SER A 105 9.17 -15.42 5.64
C SER A 105 9.17 -15.55 4.10
N ARG A 106 9.15 -14.41 3.39
CA ARG A 106 9.09 -14.37 1.91
C ARG A 106 10.45 -14.21 1.26
N LEU A 107 11.42 -13.61 1.93
CA LEU A 107 12.79 -13.44 1.40
C LEU A 107 13.43 -14.79 1.04
N SER A 108 13.15 -15.85 1.79
CA SER A 108 13.66 -17.20 1.54
C SER A 108 12.85 -18.03 0.52
N GLY A 109 11.78 -17.46 -0.08
CA GLY A 109 10.80 -18.20 -0.87
C GLY A 109 10.75 -17.85 -2.35
N ARG A 110 10.22 -18.76 -3.18
CA ARG A 110 9.89 -18.51 -4.60
C ARG A 110 8.86 -17.37 -4.69
N ASN A 111 9.09 -16.36 -5.56
CA ASN A 111 8.30 -15.12 -5.71
C ASN A 111 8.42 -14.10 -4.56
N ALA A 112 9.57 -14.02 -3.89
CA ALA A 112 9.88 -12.99 -2.89
C ALA A 112 9.66 -11.55 -3.40
N SER A 113 9.83 -11.33 -4.71
CA SER A 113 9.75 -10.00 -5.33
C SER A 113 8.34 -9.38 -5.31
N ILE A 114 7.27 -10.19 -5.38
CA ILE A 114 5.90 -9.65 -5.42
C ILE A 114 5.56 -9.01 -4.08
N TYR A 115 5.74 -9.75 -2.98
CA TYR A 115 5.45 -9.24 -1.63
C TYR A 115 6.28 -7.99 -1.34
N SER A 116 7.58 -8.06 -1.57
CA SER A 116 8.51 -6.96 -1.30
C SER A 116 8.12 -5.72 -2.11
N LYS A 117 7.79 -5.87 -3.40
CA LYS A 117 7.31 -4.76 -4.24
C LYS A 117 6.02 -4.16 -3.69
N GLU A 118 5.00 -4.98 -3.41
CA GLU A 118 3.71 -4.48 -2.90
C GLU A 118 3.88 -3.75 -1.55
N MET A 119 4.74 -4.26 -0.67
CA MET A 119 5.09 -3.65 0.61
C MET A 119 5.79 -2.30 0.40
N ILE A 120 6.83 -2.24 -0.43
CA ILE A 120 7.59 -1.01 -0.67
C ILE A 120 6.71 0.08 -1.31
N VAL A 121 5.86 -0.27 -2.27
CA VAL A 121 4.90 0.70 -2.84
C VAL A 121 3.93 1.20 -1.76
N THR A 122 3.44 0.32 -0.90
CA THR A 122 2.52 0.70 0.19
C THR A 122 3.18 1.60 1.23
N LEU A 123 4.42 1.30 1.63
CA LEU A 123 5.20 2.14 2.54
C LEU A 123 5.55 3.49 1.90
N SER A 124 5.82 3.52 0.60
CA SER A 124 6.08 4.77 -0.12
C SER A 124 4.83 5.67 -0.18
N ILE A 125 3.65 5.08 -0.38
CA ILE A 125 2.36 5.80 -0.27
C ILE A 125 2.15 6.33 1.15
N PHE A 126 2.47 5.53 2.17
CA PHE A 126 2.39 5.96 3.56
C PHE A 126 3.28 7.17 3.82
N VAL A 127 4.55 7.12 3.40
CA VAL A 127 5.51 8.22 3.53
C VAL A 127 4.99 9.49 2.85
N ALA A 128 4.50 9.36 1.61
CA ALA A 128 3.94 10.48 0.88
C ALA A 128 2.71 11.11 1.57
N LYS A 129 1.94 10.31 2.31
CA LYS A 129 0.71 10.77 2.97
C LYS A 129 0.94 11.33 4.38
N HIS A 130 1.81 10.69 5.16
CA HIS A 130 1.96 10.91 6.61
C HIS A 130 3.37 11.33 7.04
N GLY A 131 4.28 11.51 6.08
CA GLY A 131 5.65 11.94 6.30
C GLY A 131 6.62 10.78 6.54
N ALA A 132 7.86 10.96 6.10
CA ALA A 132 8.91 9.95 6.22
C ALA A 132 9.32 9.70 7.68
N ALA A 133 9.45 10.77 8.47
CA ALA A 133 9.81 10.68 9.89
C ALA A 133 8.84 9.79 10.70
N THR A 134 7.54 9.86 10.41
CA THR A 134 6.52 9.02 11.05
C THR A 134 6.78 7.54 10.80
N LEU A 135 7.11 7.16 9.57
CA LEU A 135 7.43 5.77 9.24
C LEU A 135 8.75 5.34 9.90
N VAL A 136 9.79 6.16 9.80
CA VAL A 136 11.10 5.87 10.41
C VAL A 136 10.96 5.62 11.90
N ASN A 137 10.27 6.51 12.62
CA ASN A 137 10.06 6.36 14.06
C ASN A 137 9.29 5.07 14.39
N ALA A 138 8.28 4.72 13.61
CA ALA A 138 7.54 3.48 13.81
C ALA A 138 8.43 2.24 13.55
N VAL A 139 9.23 2.23 12.49
CA VAL A 139 10.17 1.14 12.17
C VAL A 139 11.24 1.00 13.25
N GLU A 140 11.86 2.09 13.65
CA GLU A 140 12.90 2.09 14.68
C GLU A 140 12.37 1.72 16.07
N SER A 141 11.08 1.99 16.35
CA SER A 141 10.43 1.56 17.60
C SER A 141 10.23 0.03 17.69
N VAL A 142 10.17 -0.67 16.55
CA VAL A 142 10.10 -2.14 16.51
C VAL A 142 11.46 -2.74 16.81
N GLN A 143 12.51 -2.21 16.16
CA GLN A 143 13.89 -2.63 16.38
C GLN A 143 14.85 -1.51 15.94
N PRO A 144 15.79 -1.07 16.80
CA PRO A 144 16.81 -0.09 16.41
C PRO A 144 17.67 -0.57 15.25
N GLY A 145 17.92 0.30 14.27
CA GLY A 145 18.68 0.02 13.05
C GLY A 145 17.90 -0.71 11.96
N MET A 146 16.64 -1.08 12.21
CA MET A 146 15.80 -1.80 11.26
C MET A 146 15.53 -0.97 10.01
N MET A 147 15.44 0.36 10.12
CA MET A 147 15.19 1.20 8.94
C MET A 147 16.34 1.12 7.95
N LYS A 148 17.60 1.09 8.42
CA LYS A 148 18.77 0.95 7.53
C LYS A 148 18.75 -0.38 6.78
N MET A 149 18.44 -1.48 7.48
CA MET A 149 18.32 -2.81 6.89
C MET A 149 17.17 -2.91 5.88
N LEU A 150 16.07 -2.21 6.16
CA LEU A 150 14.93 -2.14 5.26
C LEU A 150 15.26 -1.32 4.01
N LEU A 151 15.97 -0.19 4.16
CA LEU A 151 16.36 0.65 3.03
C LEU A 151 17.31 -0.07 2.09
N ASN A 152 18.35 -0.69 2.63
CA ASN A 152 19.38 -1.36 1.86
C ASN A 152 19.62 -2.79 2.38
N PRO A 153 19.47 -3.83 1.53
CA PRO A 153 19.16 -3.76 0.09
C PRO A 153 17.66 -3.72 -0.24
N ILE A 154 16.77 -3.99 0.73
CA ILE A 154 15.39 -4.38 0.43
C ILE A 154 14.60 -3.29 -0.32
N TRP A 155 14.55 -2.07 0.19
CA TRP A 155 13.74 -1.00 -0.40
C TRP A 155 14.31 -0.58 -1.75
N VAL A 156 15.61 -0.30 -1.81
CA VAL A 156 16.31 0.14 -3.03
C VAL A 156 16.13 -0.88 -4.16
N ASP A 157 16.41 -2.17 -3.90
CA ASP A 157 16.35 -3.23 -4.91
C ASP A 157 14.93 -3.48 -5.43
N ASN A 158 13.90 -3.24 -4.61
CA ASN A 158 12.52 -3.46 -5.02
C ASN A 158 11.88 -2.21 -5.62
N ALA A 159 12.30 -1.01 -5.22
CA ALA A 159 11.86 0.25 -5.80
C ALA A 159 12.16 0.28 -7.31
N VAL A 160 13.39 -0.06 -7.71
CA VAL A 160 13.82 -0.07 -9.12
C VAL A 160 13.15 -1.15 -9.99
N LYS A 161 12.36 -2.05 -9.38
CA LYS A 161 11.59 -3.11 -10.07
C LYS A 161 10.14 -2.69 -10.33
N ALA A 162 9.72 -1.50 -9.88
CA ALA A 162 8.40 -0.96 -10.17
C ALA A 162 8.20 -0.82 -11.69
N LYS A 163 7.10 -1.37 -12.23
CA LYS A 163 6.83 -1.38 -13.67
C LYS A 163 5.75 -0.39 -14.08
N GLY A 164 4.70 -0.24 -13.25
CA GLY A 164 3.59 0.66 -13.55
C GLY A 164 3.91 2.13 -13.24
N PRO A 165 3.30 3.11 -13.94
CA PRO A 165 3.53 4.54 -13.70
C PRO A 165 3.20 4.95 -12.25
N HIS A 166 2.11 4.42 -11.69
CA HIS A 166 1.74 4.68 -10.30
C HIS A 166 2.71 4.07 -9.29
N GLU A 167 3.18 2.85 -9.53
CA GLU A 167 4.15 2.17 -8.66
C GLU A 167 5.49 2.90 -8.68
N ARG A 168 5.94 3.31 -9.87
CA ARG A 168 7.18 4.05 -10.08
C ARG A 168 7.11 5.42 -9.40
N LYS A 169 6.01 6.14 -9.58
CA LYS A 169 5.77 7.43 -8.90
C LYS A 169 5.80 7.26 -7.38
N ALA A 170 5.13 6.25 -6.84
CA ALA A 170 5.15 5.98 -5.41
C ALA A 170 6.59 5.70 -4.93
N ALA A 171 7.30 4.77 -5.58
CA ALA A 171 8.67 4.41 -5.20
C ALA A 171 9.64 5.60 -5.25
N LEU A 172 9.55 6.41 -6.31
CA LEU A 172 10.35 7.63 -6.46
C LEU A 172 10.08 8.61 -5.32
N VAL A 173 8.81 8.99 -5.12
CA VAL A 173 8.41 9.92 -4.05
C VAL A 173 8.82 9.40 -2.67
N GLY A 174 8.64 8.11 -2.42
CA GLY A 174 9.03 7.48 -1.16
C GLY A 174 10.53 7.62 -0.88
N LEU A 175 11.38 7.26 -1.85
CA LEU A 175 12.84 7.38 -1.71
C LEU A 175 13.28 8.84 -1.56
N THR A 176 12.71 9.76 -2.34
CA THR A 176 13.03 11.19 -2.26
C THR A 176 12.69 11.75 -0.87
N LEU A 177 11.48 11.51 -0.37
CA LEU A 177 11.07 11.99 0.96
C LEU A 177 11.88 11.37 2.09
N LEU A 178 12.29 10.10 1.95
CA LEU A 178 13.19 9.47 2.90
C LEU A 178 14.55 10.19 2.95
N VAL A 179 15.11 10.56 1.80
CA VAL A 179 16.37 11.31 1.74
C VAL A 179 16.21 12.72 2.30
N THR A 180 15.14 13.44 1.98
CA THR A 180 15.00 14.85 2.36
C THR A 180 14.59 15.06 3.81
N ASP A 181 13.78 14.18 4.38
CA ASP A 181 13.07 14.45 5.64
C ASP A 181 13.56 13.59 6.81
N THR A 182 14.61 12.77 6.63
CA THR A 182 15.08 11.83 7.65
C THR A 182 16.60 11.78 7.77
N PHE A 183 17.12 10.94 8.69
CA PHE A 183 18.56 10.73 8.88
C PHE A 183 19.27 10.25 7.60
N VAL A 184 18.53 9.64 6.67
CA VAL A 184 19.07 9.10 5.41
C VAL A 184 19.80 10.16 4.60
N GLY A 185 19.33 11.41 4.63
CA GLY A 185 19.99 12.55 3.97
C GLY A 185 21.38 12.89 4.49
N LYS A 186 21.80 12.31 5.62
CA LYS A 186 23.12 12.51 6.24
C LYS A 186 23.99 11.25 6.19
N ASP A 187 23.46 10.14 5.69
CA ASP A 187 24.15 8.84 5.66
C ASP A 187 24.74 8.61 4.26
N ALA A 188 26.03 8.91 4.08
CA ALA A 188 26.70 8.83 2.79
C ALA A 188 26.60 7.43 2.15
N GLU A 189 26.71 6.36 2.93
CA GLU A 189 26.64 4.99 2.44
C GLU A 189 25.26 4.66 1.86
N LEU A 190 24.19 5.16 2.49
CA LEU A 190 22.82 4.98 1.97
C LEU A 190 22.57 5.85 0.74
N LEU A 191 23.07 7.09 0.73
CA LEU A 191 22.93 7.99 -0.41
C LEU A 191 23.58 7.42 -1.68
N ASP A 192 24.76 6.79 -1.56
CA ASP A 192 25.46 6.11 -2.65
C ASP A 192 24.62 5.00 -3.29
N LYS A 193 23.67 4.41 -2.56
CA LYS A 193 22.74 3.39 -3.09
C LYS A 193 21.43 3.98 -3.59
N ILE A 194 20.90 5.00 -2.91
CA ILE A 194 19.58 5.56 -3.20
C ILE A 194 19.62 6.48 -4.43
N PHE A 195 20.66 7.31 -4.61
CA PHE A 195 20.70 8.23 -5.76
C PHE A 195 20.73 7.51 -7.11
N PRO A 196 21.54 6.45 -7.33
CA PRO A 196 21.46 5.67 -8.57
C PRO A 196 20.07 5.05 -8.80
N ALA A 197 19.40 4.61 -7.73
CA ALA A 197 18.05 4.07 -7.82
C ALA A 197 17.02 5.14 -8.21
N ILE A 198 17.11 6.34 -7.64
CA ILE A 198 16.28 7.50 -8.03
C ILE A 198 16.52 7.86 -9.51
N SER A 199 17.78 7.97 -9.94
CA SER A 199 18.12 8.24 -11.36
C SER A 199 17.48 7.20 -12.27
N LYS A 200 17.67 5.92 -11.96
CA LYS A 200 17.08 4.82 -12.73
C LYS A 200 15.56 4.89 -12.81
N LEU A 201 14.89 5.31 -11.73
CA LEU A 201 13.43 5.48 -11.72
C LEU A 201 12.96 6.66 -12.58
N LEU A 202 13.77 7.71 -12.71
CA LEU A 202 13.51 8.87 -13.56
C LEU A 202 13.78 8.59 -15.04
N ASP A 203 14.81 7.80 -15.34
CA ASP A 203 15.26 7.51 -16.71
C ASP A 203 14.31 6.57 -17.50
N VAL A 204 13.38 5.90 -16.83
CA VAL A 204 12.39 5.06 -17.50
C VAL A 204 11.40 5.95 -18.26
N LYS A 205 11.48 5.93 -19.60
CA LYS A 205 10.49 6.58 -20.47
C LYS A 205 9.07 6.21 -20.04
N GLU A 206 8.18 7.20 -19.96
CA GLU A 206 6.76 6.93 -19.76
C GLU A 206 6.23 6.17 -20.98
N ASP A 207 5.79 4.93 -20.78
CA ASP A 207 4.98 4.23 -21.77
C ASP A 207 3.60 4.91 -21.81
N THR A 208 3.47 5.94 -22.65
CA THR A 208 2.24 6.72 -22.87
C THR A 208 1.06 5.86 -23.38
N SER A 209 1.29 4.58 -23.69
CA SER A 209 0.28 3.64 -24.20
C SER A 209 -0.81 3.28 -23.17
N THR A 210 -0.65 3.59 -21.88
CA THR A 210 -1.64 3.25 -20.84
C THR A 210 -2.47 4.44 -20.34
N THR A 211 -2.26 5.65 -20.86
CA THR A 211 -3.03 6.85 -20.49
C THR A 211 -4.19 7.18 -21.44
N VAL A 212 -4.49 6.34 -22.43
CA VAL A 212 -5.73 6.47 -23.20
C VAL A 212 -6.84 5.77 -22.41
N HIS A 213 -7.55 6.53 -21.58
CA HIS A 213 -8.94 6.20 -21.32
C HIS A 213 -9.63 6.24 -22.69
N LYS A 214 -9.88 5.09 -23.31
CA LYS A 214 -10.72 5.05 -24.50
C LYS A 214 -12.03 5.76 -24.15
N THR A 215 -12.30 6.86 -24.82
CA THR A 215 -13.56 7.58 -24.68
C THR A 215 -14.68 6.63 -25.13
N GLU A 216 -15.90 6.76 -24.61
CA GLU A 216 -17.03 5.88 -25.00
C GLU A 216 -17.18 5.80 -26.53
N ASP A 217 -16.86 6.89 -27.24
CA ASP A 217 -16.84 6.97 -28.71
C ASP A 217 -15.81 6.04 -29.36
N GLU A 218 -14.62 5.85 -28.76
CA GLU A 218 -13.59 4.93 -29.30
C GLU A 218 -13.95 3.46 -29.07
N ILE A 219 -14.77 3.17 -28.06
CA ILE A 219 -15.26 1.81 -27.79
C ILE A 219 -16.39 1.44 -28.76
N LEU A 220 -17.24 2.42 -29.14
CA LEU A 220 -18.28 2.20 -30.15
C LEU A 220 -17.70 1.93 -31.54
N ILE A 221 -16.64 2.65 -31.92
CA ILE A 221 -16.00 2.47 -33.24
C ILE A 221 -15.41 1.06 -33.38
N ASP A 222 -14.76 0.53 -32.33
CA ASP A 222 -14.20 -0.83 -32.35
C ASP A 222 -15.27 -1.94 -32.44
N LEU A 223 -16.53 -1.65 -32.06
CA LEU A 223 -17.64 -2.60 -32.13
C LEU A 223 -18.38 -2.57 -33.49
N GLU A 224 -18.25 -1.49 -34.25
CA GLU A 224 -18.79 -1.40 -35.61
C GLU A 224 -17.88 -2.05 -36.66
N GLU A 225 -16.60 -2.28 -36.32
CA GLU A 225 -15.61 -2.96 -37.19
C GLU A 225 -15.54 -4.50 -36.99
N THR A 226 -16.36 -5.09 -36.13
CA THR A 226 -16.52 -6.56 -35.96
C THR A 226 -17.88 -7.07 -36.42
#